data_AF-A0A661PKH6-F1
#
_entry.id   AF-A0A661PKH6-F1
#
_cell.length_a   1.000
_cell.length_b   1.000
_cell.length_c   1.000
_cell.angle_alpha   90.00
_cell.angle_beta   90.00
_cell.angle_gamma   90.00
#
_symmetry.space_group_name_H-M   'P 1'
#
loop_
_entity.id
_entity.type
_entity.pdbx_description
1 polymer ?
#
loop_
_entity_poly.entity_id
_entity_poly.type
_entity_poly.pdbx_seq_one_letter_code
_entity_poly.pdbx_strand_id
1 'polypeptide(L)' 'MSSSVTTGSRATMGRPPKPAESKRNRRVVTFVKDSDYAELKALAARRHMSLSALCDELLSKQISKVNDCID' A
#
# COMPACT_ATOMS: atom_id res chain seq x y z
N MET A 1 -3.67 -53.70 18.94
CA MET A 1 -3.29 -52.34 19.38
C MET A 1 -2.85 -51.53 18.18
N SER A 2 -3.64 -50.53 17.78
CA SER A 2 -3.20 -49.36 17.00
C SER A 2 -4.38 -48.40 16.93
N SER A 3 -4.40 -47.46 17.86
CA SER A 3 -5.35 -46.35 17.89
C SER A 3 -4.66 -45.16 17.23
N SER A 4 -5.22 -44.62 16.15
CA SER A 4 -4.79 -43.33 15.62
C SER A 4 -6.03 -42.44 15.50
N VAL A 5 -6.14 -41.53 16.46
CA VAL A 5 -7.16 -40.50 16.57
C VAL A 5 -6.74 -39.34 15.67
N THR A 6 -7.46 -39.08 14.59
CA THR A 6 -7.35 -37.83 13.84
C THR A 6 -8.35 -36.84 14.42
N THR A 7 -7.84 -35.88 15.18
CA THR A 7 -8.58 -34.74 15.71
C THR A 7 -9.15 -33.90 14.56
N GLY A 8 -10.48 -33.87 14.45
CA GLY A 8 -11.18 -33.01 13.51
C GLY A 8 -10.85 -31.54 13.73
N SER A 9 -10.16 -30.93 12.76
CA SER A 9 -9.95 -29.48 12.71
C SER A 9 -11.29 -28.81 12.44
N ARG A 10 -11.84 -28.20 13.49
CA ARG A 10 -13.05 -27.37 13.51
C ARG A 10 -12.91 -26.29 12.42
N ALA A 11 -13.66 -26.41 11.33
CA ALA A 11 -13.65 -25.45 10.23
C ALA A 11 -14.20 -24.11 10.72
N THR A 12 -13.32 -23.15 11.02
CA THR A 12 -13.70 -21.76 11.18
C THR A 12 -14.32 -21.31 9.85
N MET A 13 -15.63 -21.06 9.83
CA MET A 13 -16.33 -20.41 8.72
C MET A 13 -15.80 -18.97 8.58
N GLY A 14 -14.60 -18.85 8.03
CA GLY A 14 -13.91 -17.59 7.79
C GLY A 14 -14.55 -16.82 6.63
N ARG A 15 -14.39 -15.50 6.64
CA ARG A 15 -14.85 -14.61 5.56
C ARG A 15 -14.35 -15.13 4.20
N PRO A 16 -15.17 -15.03 3.13
CA PRO A 16 -14.76 -15.46 1.80
C PRO A 16 -13.39 -14.89 1.42
N PRO A 17 -12.52 -15.69 0.77
CA PRO A 17 -11.24 -15.19 0.28
C PRO A 17 -11.50 -13.98 -0.63
N LYS A 18 -10.76 -12.90 -0.38
CA LYS A 18 -10.92 -11.66 -1.15
C LYS A 18 -10.59 -11.94 -2.63
N PRO A 19 -11.34 -11.39 -3.60
CA PRO A 19 -11.08 -11.62 -5.02
C PRO A 19 -9.63 -11.34 -5.38
N ALA A 20 -9.05 -12.23 -6.20
CA ALA A 20 -7.63 -12.24 -6.57
C ALA A 20 -7.16 -10.95 -7.26
N GLU A 21 -8.09 -10.21 -7.87
CA GLU A 21 -7.82 -8.92 -8.52
C GLU A 21 -7.56 -7.78 -7.54
N SER A 22 -7.95 -7.93 -6.28
CA SER A 22 -7.54 -7.02 -5.22
C SER A 22 -6.11 -7.34 -4.79
N LYS A 23 -5.13 -7.12 -5.67
CA LYS A 23 -3.71 -7.06 -5.29
C LYS A 23 -3.56 -5.89 -4.33
N ARG A 24 -3.73 -6.19 -3.03
CA ARG A 24 -3.92 -5.23 -1.95
C ARG A 24 -2.76 -4.25 -1.79
N ASN A 25 -1.58 -4.53 -2.36
CA ASN A 25 -0.38 -3.75 -2.19
C ASN A 25 0.47 -3.70 -3.47
N ARG A 26 0.21 -2.75 -4.39
CA ARG A 26 1.23 -2.34 -5.37
C ARG A 26 2.29 -1.54 -4.61
N ARG A 27 3.40 -2.19 -4.26
CA ARG A 27 4.54 -1.52 -3.62
C ARG A 27 5.29 -0.73 -4.68
N VAL A 28 5.51 0.56 -4.42
CA VAL A 28 6.30 1.45 -5.26
C VAL A 28 7.58 1.76 -4.50
N VAL A 29 8.70 1.71 -5.22
CA VAL A 29 10.01 2.16 -4.73
C VAL A 29 10.37 3.41 -5.50
N THR A 30 10.72 4.47 -4.78
CA THR A 30 11.10 5.76 -5.37
C THR A 30 12.51 6.09 -4.90
N PHE A 31 13.37 6.47 -5.85
CA PHE A 31 14.71 6.97 -5.55
C PHE A 31 14.67 8.49 -5.53
N VAL A 32 15.19 9.08 -4.46
CA VAL A 32 15.31 10.53 -4.26
C VAL A 32 16.69 10.82 -3.69
N LYS A 33 17.17 12.06 -3.84
CA LYS A 33 18.39 12.49 -3.16
C LYS A 33 18.13 12.63 -1.66
N ASP A 34 19.19 12.57 -0.86
CA ASP A 34 19.08 12.72 0.59
C ASP A 34 18.54 14.10 0.99
N SER A 35 18.90 15.16 0.25
CA SER A 35 18.35 16.52 0.42
C SER A 35 16.83 16.51 0.27
N ASP A 36 16.35 15.93 -0.82
CA ASP A 36 14.94 15.91 -1.19
C ASP A 36 14.15 15.05 -0.19
N TYR A 37 14.74 13.94 0.27
CA TYR A 37 14.15 13.10 1.31
C TYR A 37 13.93 13.86 2.62
N ALA A 38 14.92 14.64 3.06
CA ALA A 38 14.81 15.45 4.28
C ALA A 38 13.69 16.49 4.16
N GLU A 39 13.61 17.17 3.02
CA GLU A 39 12.54 18.14 2.73
C GLU A 39 11.15 17.50 2.67
N LEU A 40 11.02 16.35 2.00
CA LEU A 40 9.77 15.59 1.92
C LEU A 40 9.30 15.13 3.30
N LYS A 41 10.23 14.68 4.15
CA LYS A 41 9.91 14.27 5.52
C LYS A 41 9.44 15.44 6.39
N ALA A 42 10.10 16.60 6.28
CA ALA A 42 9.68 17.82 6.96
C ALA A 42 8.31 18.31 6.46
N LEU A 43 8.06 18.25 5.15
CA LEU A 43 6.78 18.60 4.56
C LEU A 43 5.64 17.67 5.02
N ALA A 44 5.90 16.36 5.11
CA ALA A 44 4.93 15.38 5.59
C ALA A 44 4.55 15.65 7.06
N ALA A 45 5.55 15.95 7.90
CA ALA A 45 5.33 16.32 9.30
C ALA A 45 4.47 17.59 9.43
N ARG A 46 4.77 18.65 8.65
CA ARG A 46 3.99 19.90 8.64
C ARG A 46 2.54 19.70 8.20
N ARG A 47 2.26 18.73 7.33
CA ARG A 47 0.92 18.42 6.83
C ARG A 47 0.18 17.37 7.65
N HIS A 48 0.79 16.85 8.71
CA HIS A 48 0.24 15.77 9.53
C HIS A 48 -0.12 14.52 8.71
N MET A 49 0.71 14.17 7.71
CA MET A 49 0.51 13.02 6.84
C MET A 49 1.71 12.07 6.90
N SER A 50 1.51 10.80 6.54
CA SER A 50 2.63 9.89 6.33
C SER A 50 3.40 10.29 5.07
N LEU A 51 4.70 9.95 5.03
CA LEU A 51 5.53 10.21 3.85
C LEU A 51 4.94 9.55 2.59
N SER A 52 4.40 8.34 2.72
CA SER A 52 3.77 7.63 1.59
C SER A 52 2.53 8.36 1.07
N ALA A 53 1.69 8.88 1.97
CA ALA A 53 0.48 9.61 1.59
C ALA A 53 0.82 10.94 0.90
N LEU A 54 1.85 11.64 1.40
CA LEU A 54 2.35 12.85 0.74
C LEU A 54 2.87 12.54 -0.67
N CYS A 55 3.70 11.50 -0.83
CA CYS A 55 4.21 11.12 -2.15
C CYS A 55 3.09 10.75 -3.12
N ASP A 56 2.10 10.00 -2.66
CA ASP A 56 0.92 9.62 -3.46
C ASP A 56 0.12 10.86 -3.91
N GLU A 57 -0.11 11.82 -3.01
CA GLU A 57 -0.78 13.09 -3.33
C GLU A 57 0.00 13.89 -4.39
N LEU A 58 1.31 14.02 -4.22
CA LEU A 58 2.16 14.77 -5.15
C LEU A 58 2.21 14.12 -6.54
N LEU A 59 2.39 12.80 -6.59
CA LEU A 59 2.41 12.05 -7.84
C LEU A 59 1.06 12.11 -8.54
N SER A 60 -0.04 11.92 -7.81
CA SER A 60 -1.39 12.00 -8.36
C SER A 60 -1.68 13.38 -8.94
N LYS A 61 -1.33 14.46 -8.23
CA LYS A 61 -1.47 15.83 -8.73
C LYS A 61 -0.68 16.08 -10.00
N GLN A 62 0.53 15.54 -10.10
CA GLN A 62 1.36 15.74 -11.28
C GLN A 62 0.84 14.94 -12.49
N ILE A 63 0.36 13.71 -12.27
CA ILE A 63 -0.25 12.90 -13.32
C ILE A 63 -1.51 13.57 -13.86
N SER A 64 -2.39 14.08 -12.99
CA SER A 64 -3.58 14.82 -13.42
C SER A 64 -3.23 16.02 -14.31
N LYS A 65 -2.25 16.83 -13.90
CA LYS A 65 -1.79 17.97 -14.71
C LYS A 65 -1.25 17.55 -16.09
N VAL A 66 -0.53 16.44 -16.14
CA VAL A 66 0.01 15.92 -17.41
C VAL A 66 -1.12 15.45 -18.32
N ASN A 67 -2.13 14.77 -17.77
CA ASN A 67 -3.29 14.33 -18.55
C ASN A 67 -4.08 15.53 -19.10
N ASP A 68 -4.24 16.60 -18.31
CA ASP A 68 -4.92 17.83 -18.75
C ASP A 68 -4.16 18.59 -19.87
N CYS A 69 -2.90 18.24 -20.13
CA CYS A 69 -2.07 18.86 -21.17
C CYS A 69 -1.94 18.01 -22.45
N ILE A 70 -2.52 16.80 -22.47
CA ILE A 70 -2.44 15.86 -23.61
C ILE A 70 -3.76 15.86 -24.45
N ASP A 71 -4.79 16.56 -23.99
CA ASP A 71 -6.00 16.91 -24.77
C ASP A 71 -5.88 18.30 -25.43
#